data_AF-A0A960A458-F1
#
_entry.id   AF-A0A960A458-F1
#
_cell.length_a   1.000
_cell.length_b   1.000
_cell.length_c   1.000
_cell.angle_alpha   90.00
_cell.angle_beta   90.00
_cell.angle_gamma   90.00
#
_symmetry.space_group_name_H-M   'P 1'
#
loop_
_entity.id
_entity.type
_entity.pdbx_description
1 polymer ?
#
loop_
_entity_poly.entity_id
_entity_poly.type
_entity_poly.pdbx_seq_one_letter_code
_entity_poly.pdbx_strand_id
1 'polypeptide(L)'
;MPAVYTRTGDKGATGLFGGSRVAKQSLRVEAYGTVDEGNAALGEAKAGLEPGPWRDRIHEIQQRLFVLGAELASDEKGAAILGNKISDRDIERLERLIDDCLEITGPQRAFVVPGRDPVSARFHQARTVVRRAERRTLTLSEHEAVRPELIRYLNRLSDAVYALARLTETWHDQARVEAVVRAAVEKFAPRVPSAPSSSTPPARWGAMREHAELGGGEVALALAQRLAAAAEERAAAMGVPMVIAVVDTAGNPVLLHRMPGSLLASLEIAPNKAWTANAFRNTTAALGAL
;
A
#
# COMPACT_ATOMS: atom_id res chain seq x y z
N MET A 1 36.80 8.13 16.70
CA MET A 1 35.81 7.55 17.63
C MET A 1 36.56 7.06 18.85
N PRO A 2 36.09 7.34 20.08
CA PRO A 2 36.64 6.67 21.27
C PRO A 2 36.53 5.14 21.10
N ALA A 3 37.37 4.39 21.80
CA ALA A 3 37.35 2.93 21.73
C ALA A 3 35.95 2.38 22.06
N VAL A 4 35.50 1.37 21.31
CA VAL A 4 34.16 0.75 21.46
C VAL A 4 33.97 0.15 22.87
N TYR A 5 35.04 -0.32 23.51
CA TYR A 5 35.02 -0.83 24.88
C TYR A 5 35.87 0.05 25.81
N THR A 6 35.33 0.36 26.99
CA THR A 6 36.02 1.15 28.03
C THR A 6 36.30 0.36 29.32
N ARG A 7 35.73 -0.85 29.46
CA ARG A 7 35.78 -1.72 30.67
C ARG A 7 35.19 -1.10 31.96
N THR A 8 34.73 0.15 31.92
CA THR A 8 34.12 0.84 33.07
C THR A 8 32.81 0.20 33.53
N GLY A 9 32.21 -0.67 32.72
CA GLY A 9 30.98 -1.38 33.02
C GLY A 9 31.15 -2.80 33.55
N ASP A 10 32.38 -3.30 33.71
CA ASP A 10 32.65 -4.71 34.02
C ASP A 10 32.18 -5.09 35.44
N LYS A 11 32.08 -4.10 36.34
CA LYS A 11 31.55 -4.27 37.70
C LYS A 11 30.01 -4.21 37.79
N GLY A 12 29.31 -4.26 36.66
CA GLY A 12 27.84 -4.29 36.63
C GLY A 12 27.14 -2.93 36.71
N ALA A 13 27.87 -1.81 36.64
CA ALA A 13 27.30 -0.46 36.62
C ALA A 13 27.47 0.21 35.24
N THR A 14 26.59 1.13 34.88
CA THR A 14 26.65 1.93 33.65
C THR A 14 26.40 3.41 33.95
N GLY A 15 26.88 4.30 33.08
CA GLY A 15 26.60 5.74 33.18
C GLY A 15 25.30 6.11 32.49
N LEU A 16 24.55 7.03 33.08
CA LEU A 16 23.44 7.72 32.44
C LEU A 16 23.93 9.00 31.74
N PHE A 17 23.12 9.51 30.81
CA PHE A 17 23.32 10.82 30.25
C PHE A 17 23.09 11.87 31.35
N GLY A 18 24.12 12.68 31.65
CA GLY A 18 24.17 13.56 32.82
C GLY A 18 25.18 13.16 33.91
N GLY A 19 25.75 11.96 33.80
CA GLY A 19 26.96 11.54 34.51
C GLY A 19 26.74 10.70 35.76
N SER A 20 25.49 10.53 36.22
CA SER A 20 25.18 9.56 37.28
C SER A 20 25.46 8.11 36.83
N ARG A 21 25.65 7.21 37.80
CA ARG A 21 25.87 5.79 37.55
C ARG A 21 24.79 4.95 38.21
N VAL A 22 24.31 3.97 37.47
CA VAL A 22 23.25 3.03 37.92
C VAL A 22 23.69 1.59 37.67
N ALA A 23 23.05 0.64 38.36
CA ALA A 23 23.22 -0.77 38.07
C ALA A 23 22.68 -1.09 36.66
N LYS A 24 23.35 -1.98 35.92
CA LYS A 24 22.94 -2.40 34.56
C LYS A 24 21.57 -3.07 34.53
N GLN A 25 21.14 -3.65 35.64
CA GLN A 25 19.84 -4.29 35.84
C GLN A 25 18.77 -3.34 36.40
N SER A 26 19.02 -2.03 36.46
CA SER A 26 18.01 -1.06 36.89
C SER A 26 16.86 -0.96 35.87
N LEU A 27 15.66 -0.60 36.34
CA LEU A 27 14.46 -0.44 35.51
C LEU A 27 14.70 0.54 34.35
N ARG A 28 15.46 1.61 34.59
CA ARG A 28 15.81 2.61 33.59
C ARG A 28 16.63 2.02 32.45
N VAL A 29 17.65 1.22 32.78
CA VAL A 29 18.51 0.55 31.79
C VAL A 29 17.73 -0.50 31.00
N GLU A 30 16.88 -1.27 31.68
CA GLU A 30 15.98 -2.23 31.03
C GLU A 30 15.03 -1.53 30.05
N ALA A 31 14.47 -0.37 30.42
CA ALA A 31 13.54 0.37 29.57
C ALA A 31 14.20 0.86 28.27
N TYR A 32 15.29 1.64 28.35
CA TYR A 32 15.94 2.13 27.13
C TYR A 32 16.66 1.02 26.36
N GLY A 33 17.12 -0.04 27.04
CA GLY A 33 17.69 -1.22 26.39
C GLY A 33 16.65 -1.98 25.56
N THR A 34 15.42 -2.10 26.07
CA THR A 34 14.33 -2.72 25.31
C THR A 34 13.88 -1.84 24.13
N VAL A 35 13.97 -0.51 24.27
CA VAL A 35 13.75 0.43 23.14
C VAL A 35 14.80 0.22 22.04
N ASP A 36 16.07 0.04 22.41
CA ASP A 36 17.15 -0.27 21.46
C ASP A 36 16.92 -1.61 20.75
N GLU A 37 16.49 -2.64 21.47
CA GLU A 37 16.10 -3.93 20.88
C GLU A 37 14.94 -3.76 19.88
N GLY A 38 13.94 -2.95 20.22
CA GLY A 38 12.82 -2.62 19.33
C GLY A 38 13.29 -1.88 18.07
N ASN A 39 14.25 -0.97 18.22
CA ASN A 39 14.84 -0.21 17.12
C ASN A 39 15.65 -1.13 16.18
N ALA A 40 16.41 -2.08 16.73
CA ALA A 40 17.15 -3.08 15.97
C ALA A 40 16.20 -4.02 15.19
N ALA A 41 15.15 -4.53 15.85
CA ALA A 41 14.12 -5.36 15.21
C ALA A 41 13.41 -4.62 14.07
N LEU A 42 13.08 -3.33 14.28
CA LEU A 42 12.53 -2.49 13.22
C LEU A 42 13.52 -2.27 12.07
N GLY A 43 14.81 -2.20 12.38
CA GLY A 43 15.90 -2.13 11.40
C GLY A 43 15.98 -3.36 10.51
N GLU A 44 15.79 -4.56 11.07
CA GLU A 44 15.74 -5.81 10.29
C GLU A 44 14.54 -5.83 9.34
N ALA A 45 13.36 -5.44 9.82
CA ALA A 45 12.16 -5.35 8.98
C ALA A 45 12.35 -4.33 7.85
N LYS A 46 12.87 -3.14 8.17
CA LYS A 46 13.21 -2.08 7.20
C LYS A 46 14.20 -2.55 6.14
N ALA A 47 15.19 -3.36 6.51
CA ALA A 47 16.19 -3.87 5.57
C ALA A 47 15.59 -4.79 4.50
N GLY A 48 14.40 -5.37 4.75
CA GLY A 48 13.65 -6.16 3.78
C GLY A 48 12.82 -5.33 2.78
N LEU A 49 12.81 -4.00 2.90
CA LEU A 49 12.09 -3.11 1.98
C LEU A 49 13.02 -2.54 0.91
N GLU A 50 12.48 -2.41 -0.30
CA GLU A 50 13.12 -1.65 -1.38
C GLU A 50 13.33 -0.17 -0.98
N PRO A 51 14.36 0.50 -1.52
CA PRO A 51 14.53 1.93 -1.35
C PRO A 51 13.29 2.71 -1.77
N GLY A 52 12.87 3.68 -0.95
CA GLY A 52 11.72 4.52 -1.25
C GLY A 52 11.08 5.15 -0.01
N PRO A 53 9.97 5.89 -0.20
CA PRO A 53 9.39 6.74 0.83
C PRO A 53 9.04 6.00 2.12
N TRP A 54 8.55 4.76 2.03
CA TRP A 54 8.21 3.94 3.20
C TRP A 54 9.43 3.58 4.04
N ARG A 55 10.53 3.22 3.39
CA ARG A 55 11.80 2.90 4.04
C ARG A 55 12.39 4.13 4.74
N ASP A 56 12.25 5.31 4.13
CA ASP A 56 12.71 6.58 4.69
C ASP A 56 11.91 6.97 5.93
N ARG A 57 10.58 6.85 5.88
CA ARG A 57 9.71 7.07 7.04
C ARG A 57 10.05 6.16 8.21
N ILE A 58 10.35 4.88 7.94
CA ILE A 58 10.80 3.95 9.00
C ILE A 58 12.17 4.36 9.54
N HIS A 59 13.08 4.86 8.68
CA HIS A 59 14.35 5.38 9.15
C HIS A 59 14.19 6.60 10.05
N GLU A 60 13.26 7.52 9.76
CA GLU A 60 12.90 8.62 10.66
C GLU A 60 12.42 8.09 12.02
N ILE A 61 11.58 7.05 12.05
CA ILE A 61 11.13 6.41 13.29
C ILE A 61 12.33 5.87 14.09
N GLN A 62 13.29 5.21 13.44
CA GLN A 62 14.50 4.73 14.12
C GLN A 62 15.32 5.87 14.74
N GLN A 63 15.41 7.03 14.07
CA GLN A 63 16.05 8.23 14.62
C GLN A 63 15.29 8.77 15.83
N ARG A 64 13.95 8.77 15.79
CA ARG A 64 13.12 9.16 16.95
C ARG A 64 13.24 8.17 18.11
N LEU A 65 13.38 6.87 17.85
CA LEU A 65 13.66 5.88 18.90
C LEU A 65 15.01 6.10 19.59
N PHE A 66 16.04 6.59 18.88
CA PHE A 66 17.29 7.03 19.52
C PHE A 66 17.07 8.22 20.45
N VAL A 67 16.24 9.20 20.05
CA VAL A 67 15.88 10.35 20.90
C VAL A 67 15.10 9.90 22.14
N LEU A 68 14.12 9.01 21.97
CA LEU A 68 13.36 8.42 23.08
C LEU A 68 14.28 7.65 24.03
N GLY A 69 15.20 6.85 23.50
CA GLY A 69 16.21 6.15 24.28
C GLY A 69 17.12 7.10 25.05
N ALA A 70 17.54 8.20 24.44
CA ALA A 70 18.34 9.24 25.10
C ALA A 70 17.57 9.91 26.26
N GLU A 71 16.28 10.20 26.08
CA GLU A 71 15.43 10.71 27.17
C GLU A 71 15.35 9.74 28.34
N LEU A 72 15.10 8.45 28.08
CA LEU A 72 15.07 7.43 29.12
C LEU A 72 16.43 7.22 29.80
N ALA A 73 17.51 7.34 29.04
CA ALA A 73 18.88 7.21 29.54
C ALA A 73 19.37 8.46 30.29
N SER A 74 18.57 9.52 30.40
CA SER A 74 18.95 10.77 31.05
C SER A 74 18.60 10.79 32.54
N ASP A 75 19.54 11.26 33.37
CA ASP A 75 19.24 11.75 34.72
C ASP A 75 18.73 13.20 34.68
N GLU A 76 18.48 13.83 35.84
CA GLU A 76 17.99 15.22 35.91
C GLU A 76 18.88 16.22 35.16
N LYS A 77 20.21 16.06 35.25
CA LYS A 77 21.16 16.94 34.55
C LYS A 77 21.14 16.66 33.05
N GLY A 78 21.11 15.39 32.67
CA GLY A 78 20.97 14.96 31.27
C GLY A 78 19.69 15.50 30.63
N ALA A 79 18.57 15.38 31.33
CA ALA A 79 17.26 15.81 30.86
C ALA A 79 17.16 17.33 30.67
N ALA A 80 17.93 18.11 31.44
CA ALA A 80 18.00 19.56 31.32
C ALA A 80 18.81 20.02 30.09
N ILE A 81 19.87 19.29 29.72
CA ILE A 81 20.72 19.62 28.57
C ILE A 81 20.26 19.00 27.25
N LEU A 82 19.36 18.02 27.30
CA LEU A 82 18.86 17.33 26.12
C LEU A 82 17.98 18.26 25.27
N GLY A 83 18.53 18.76 24.17
CA GLY A 83 17.87 19.75 23.30
C GLY A 83 16.79 19.20 22.37
N ASN A 84 16.76 17.88 22.12
CA ASN A 84 15.76 17.23 21.28
C ASN A 84 15.04 16.16 22.09
N LYS A 85 13.71 16.24 22.10
CA LYS A 85 12.83 15.35 22.85
C LYS A 85 11.66 14.91 22.00
N ILE A 86 11.04 13.80 22.35
CA ILE A 86 9.75 13.36 21.81
C ILE A 86 8.69 14.41 22.12
N SER A 87 7.93 14.73 21.09
CA SER A 87 6.90 15.76 21.05
C SER A 87 5.60 15.18 20.50
N ASP A 88 4.49 15.88 20.70
CA ASP A 88 3.19 15.46 20.17
C ASP A 88 3.18 15.38 18.63
N ARG A 89 3.98 16.22 17.96
CA ARG A 89 4.18 16.15 16.51
C ARG A 89 4.74 14.80 16.06
N ASP A 90 5.56 14.15 16.88
CA ASP A 90 6.10 12.82 16.56
C ASP A 90 5.03 11.74 16.65
N ILE A 91 4.11 11.88 17.61
CA ILE A 91 2.96 10.98 17.78
C ILE A 91 2.01 11.16 16.59
N GLU A 92 1.68 12.40 16.21
CA GLU A 92 0.87 12.69 15.04
C GLU A 92 1.50 12.14 13.74
N ARG A 93 2.84 12.12 13.63
CA ARG A 93 3.51 11.52 12.46
C ARG A 93 3.28 10.01 12.38
N LEU A 94 3.22 9.33 13.53
CA LEU A 94 2.87 7.90 13.57
C LEU A 94 1.40 7.67 13.22
N GLU A 95 0.50 8.55 13.68
CA GLU A 95 -0.93 8.51 13.34
C GLU A 95 -1.14 8.67 11.83
N ARG A 96 -0.51 9.69 11.22
CA ARG A 96 -0.51 9.86 9.76
C ARG A 96 0.06 8.65 9.02
N LEU A 97 1.10 8.01 9.55
CA LEU A 97 1.63 6.77 8.97
C LEU A 97 0.64 5.61 9.02
N ILE A 98 -0.12 5.50 10.10
CA ILE A 98 -1.18 4.49 10.21
C ILE A 98 -2.25 4.78 9.16
N ASP A 99 -2.69 6.03 9.04
CA ASP A 99 -3.72 6.45 8.08
C ASP A 99 -3.30 6.14 6.63
N ASP A 100 -2.07 6.49 6.24
CA ASP A 100 -1.55 6.22 4.90
C ASP A 100 -1.46 4.70 4.60
N CYS A 101 -1.10 3.89 5.61
CA CYS A 101 -1.12 2.43 5.47
C CYS A 101 -2.55 1.90 5.30
N LEU A 102 -3.52 2.44 6.03
CA LEU A 102 -4.92 2.04 5.97
C LEU A 102 -5.58 2.42 4.65
N GLU A 103 -5.19 3.54 4.04
CA GLU A 103 -5.66 3.94 2.71
C GLU A 103 -5.32 2.88 1.65
N ILE A 104 -4.16 2.24 1.75
CA ILE A 104 -3.71 1.19 0.81
C ILE A 104 -4.30 -0.17 1.18
N THR A 105 -4.28 -0.52 2.47
CA THR A 105 -4.65 -1.87 2.94
C THR A 105 -6.16 -2.08 3.05
N GLY A 106 -6.93 -0.99 3.13
CA GLY A 106 -8.38 -1.02 3.31
C GLY A 106 -8.81 -1.45 4.72
N PRO A 107 -10.14 -1.52 4.97
CA PRO A 107 -10.67 -1.82 6.30
C PRO A 107 -10.34 -3.24 6.76
N GLN A 108 -9.95 -3.38 8.03
CA GLN A 108 -9.67 -4.66 8.65
C GLN A 108 -10.97 -5.46 8.90
N ARG A 109 -11.10 -6.64 8.28
CA ARG A 109 -12.31 -7.48 8.40
C ARG A 109 -12.13 -8.77 9.19
N ALA A 110 -10.88 -9.14 9.52
CA ALA A 110 -10.56 -10.37 10.25
C ALA A 110 -9.23 -10.23 11.02
N PHE A 111 -9.01 -11.11 12.00
CA PHE A 111 -7.71 -11.22 12.67
C PHE A 111 -6.62 -11.70 11.71
N VAL A 112 -5.40 -11.20 11.92
CA VAL A 112 -4.22 -11.52 11.10
C VAL A 112 -3.32 -12.44 11.90
N VAL A 113 -2.99 -13.59 11.31
CA VAL A 113 -1.92 -14.44 11.83
C VAL A 113 -0.60 -13.89 11.29
N PRO A 114 0.36 -13.52 12.17
CA PRO A 114 1.66 -13.04 11.74
C PRO A 114 2.40 -14.04 10.86
N GLY A 115 3.15 -13.52 9.88
CA GLY A 115 4.08 -14.32 9.08
C GLY A 115 3.56 -14.77 7.71
N ARG A 116 2.74 -13.94 7.06
CA ARG A 116 2.28 -14.20 5.69
C ARG A 116 3.42 -14.12 4.67
N ASP A 117 4.41 -13.26 4.92
CA ASP A 117 5.66 -13.15 4.17
C ASP A 117 6.83 -12.82 5.12
N PRO A 118 8.09 -12.99 4.71
CA PRO A 118 9.25 -12.74 5.58
C PRO A 118 9.35 -11.31 6.12
N VAL A 119 8.93 -10.30 5.35
CA VAL A 119 9.02 -8.89 5.75
C VAL A 119 7.92 -8.57 6.76
N SER A 120 6.68 -8.99 6.51
CA SER A 120 5.59 -8.82 7.49
C SER A 120 5.86 -9.56 8.79
N ALA A 121 6.45 -10.77 8.73
CA ALA A 121 6.87 -11.52 9.91
C ALA A 121 7.79 -10.69 10.82
N ARG A 122 8.80 -10.03 10.22
CA ARG A 122 9.74 -9.17 10.94
C ARG A 122 9.07 -7.93 11.52
N PHE A 123 8.15 -7.29 10.80
CA PHE A 123 7.37 -6.18 11.38
C PHE A 123 6.51 -6.64 12.55
N HIS A 124 5.85 -7.80 12.47
CA HIS A 124 5.10 -8.35 13.60
C HIS A 124 6.00 -8.66 14.79
N GLN A 125 7.21 -9.18 14.58
CA GLN A 125 8.19 -9.37 15.64
C GLN A 125 8.58 -8.03 16.28
N ALA A 126 8.96 -7.04 15.48
CA ALA A 126 9.31 -5.70 15.95
C ALA A 126 8.17 -5.08 16.78
N ARG A 127 6.92 -5.22 16.33
CA ARG A 127 5.72 -4.78 17.06
C ARG A 127 5.65 -5.38 18.46
N THR A 128 5.93 -6.67 18.62
CA THR A 128 5.92 -7.31 19.95
C THR A 128 7.01 -6.77 20.88
N VAL A 129 8.19 -6.45 20.33
CA VAL A 129 9.29 -5.85 21.09
C VAL A 129 8.97 -4.41 21.49
N VAL A 130 8.39 -3.61 20.59
CA VAL A 130 7.91 -2.26 20.93
C VAL A 130 6.89 -2.30 22.07
N ARG A 131 5.93 -3.24 22.03
CA ARG A 131 4.99 -3.44 23.15
C ARG A 131 5.69 -3.89 24.43
N ARG A 132 6.80 -4.62 24.34
CA ARG A 132 7.62 -4.97 25.52
C ARG A 132 8.31 -3.72 26.06
N ALA A 133 8.88 -2.88 25.21
CA ALA A 133 9.48 -1.60 25.59
C ALA A 133 8.46 -0.70 26.29
N GLU A 134 7.25 -0.55 25.74
CA GLU A 134 6.13 0.17 26.36
C GLU A 134 5.87 -0.30 27.80
N ARG A 135 5.75 -1.63 28.01
CA ARG A 135 5.54 -2.18 29.36
C ARG A 135 6.72 -1.91 30.30
N ARG A 136 7.96 -1.96 29.81
CA ARG A 136 9.14 -1.64 30.63
C ARG A 136 9.21 -0.16 31.00
N THR A 137 8.85 0.73 30.08
CA THR A 137 8.74 2.16 30.34
C THR A 137 7.62 2.46 31.34
N LEU A 138 6.48 1.76 31.24
CA LEU A 138 5.40 1.85 32.23
C LEU A 138 5.86 1.41 33.62
N THR A 139 6.51 0.25 33.74
CA THR A 139 7.09 -0.21 35.02
C THR A 139 8.08 0.81 35.58
N LEU A 140 8.94 1.41 34.75
CA LEU A 140 9.82 2.49 35.20
C LEU A 140 9.03 3.70 35.74
N SER A 141 7.95 4.09 35.06
CA SER A 141 7.14 5.25 35.44
C SER A 141 6.41 5.11 36.78
N GLU A 142 6.26 3.89 37.28
CA GLU A 142 5.70 3.62 38.63
C GLU A 142 6.70 3.98 39.75
N HIS A 143 7.99 4.07 39.43
CA HIS A 143 9.07 4.31 40.40
C HIS A 143 9.83 5.62 40.19
N GLU A 144 9.92 6.10 38.96
CA GLU A 144 10.70 7.27 38.58
C GLU A 144 9.88 8.19 37.66
N ALA A 145 10.20 9.49 37.66
CA ALA A 145 9.53 10.44 36.79
C ALA A 145 9.86 10.13 35.31
N VAL A 146 8.82 9.81 34.54
CA VAL A 146 8.89 9.59 33.09
C VAL A 146 7.87 10.49 32.41
N ARG A 147 8.30 11.16 31.34
CA ARG A 147 7.42 12.01 30.53
C ARG A 147 6.34 11.17 29.83
N PRO A 148 5.05 11.55 29.91
CA PRO A 148 3.95 10.76 29.35
C PRO A 148 4.02 10.60 27.83
N GLU A 149 4.67 11.53 27.12
CA GLU A 149 4.83 11.50 25.67
C GLU A 149 5.62 10.27 25.20
N LEU A 150 6.56 9.76 25.99
CA LEU A 150 7.35 8.58 25.65
C LEU A 150 6.47 7.32 25.64
N ILE A 151 5.58 7.20 26.63
CA ILE A 151 4.62 6.10 26.74
C ILE A 151 3.63 6.17 25.58
N ARG A 152 3.06 7.37 25.31
CA ARG A 152 2.15 7.57 24.17
C ARG A 152 2.82 7.26 22.83
N TYR A 153 4.08 7.65 22.65
CA TYR A 153 4.84 7.35 21.44
C TYR A 153 5.04 5.85 21.24
N LEU A 154 5.47 5.11 22.27
CA LEU A 154 5.65 3.65 22.18
C LEU A 154 4.33 2.92 21.91
N ASN A 155 3.25 3.35 22.57
CA ASN A 155 1.91 2.84 22.34
C ASN A 155 1.50 2.99 20.87
N ARG A 156 1.57 4.22 20.35
CA ARG A 156 1.20 4.54 18.96
C ARG A 156 2.14 3.90 17.95
N LEU A 157 3.43 3.77 18.29
CA LEU A 157 4.41 3.09 17.43
C LEU A 157 4.04 1.62 17.24
N SER A 158 3.51 0.95 18.26
CA SER A 158 3.09 -0.44 18.11
C SER A 158 1.95 -0.61 17.10
N ASP A 159 1.03 0.36 17.01
CA ASP A 159 -0.01 0.41 15.99
C ASP A 159 0.57 0.71 14.60
N ALA A 160 1.51 1.67 14.51
CA ALA A 160 2.17 2.02 13.25
C ALA A 160 2.97 0.84 12.66
N VAL A 161 3.68 0.09 13.51
CA VAL A 161 4.41 -1.11 13.09
C VAL A 161 3.45 -2.22 12.67
N TYR A 162 2.28 -2.34 13.32
CA TYR A 162 1.23 -3.25 12.86
C TYR A 162 0.71 -2.86 11.46
N ALA A 163 0.43 -1.58 11.24
CA ALA A 163 -0.04 -1.07 9.96
C ALA A 163 1.00 -1.30 8.83
N LEU A 164 2.29 -1.12 9.12
CA LEU A 164 3.38 -1.45 8.19
C LEU A 164 3.44 -2.94 7.86
N ALA A 165 3.23 -3.83 8.84
CA ALA A 165 3.16 -5.28 8.57
C ALA A 165 2.03 -5.59 7.57
N ARG A 166 0.85 -4.97 7.76
CA ARG A 166 -0.31 -5.14 6.87
C ARG A 166 -0.06 -4.60 5.46
N LEU A 167 0.66 -3.48 5.37
CA LEU A 167 1.05 -2.88 4.11
C LEU A 167 1.91 -3.85 3.29
N THR A 168 2.92 -4.45 3.92
CA THR A 168 3.79 -5.43 3.25
C THR A 168 3.06 -6.71 2.87
N GLU A 169 2.13 -7.18 3.71
CA GLU A 169 1.25 -8.32 3.39
C GLU A 169 0.40 -8.03 2.14
N THR A 170 -0.12 -6.81 2.04
CA THR A 170 -0.96 -6.36 0.92
C THR A 170 -0.17 -6.32 -0.39
N TRP A 171 1.03 -5.75 -0.37
CA TRP A 171 1.91 -5.75 -1.54
C TRP A 171 2.32 -7.16 -1.96
N HIS A 172 2.64 -8.03 -1.00
CA HIS A 172 2.96 -9.42 -1.28
C HIS A 172 1.78 -10.16 -1.94
N ASP A 173 0.56 -9.95 -1.45
CA ASP A 173 -0.64 -10.55 -2.04
C ASP A 173 -0.94 -10.01 -3.44
N GLN A 174 -0.81 -8.70 -3.65
CA GLN A 174 -0.97 -8.08 -4.97
C GLN A 174 0.02 -8.67 -5.98
N ALA A 175 1.31 -8.76 -5.63
CA ALA A 175 2.33 -9.36 -6.48
C ALA A 175 2.02 -10.82 -6.83
N ARG A 176 1.49 -11.60 -5.87
CA ARG A 176 1.05 -12.98 -6.12
C ARG A 176 -0.15 -13.05 -7.06
N VAL A 177 -1.14 -12.19 -6.88
CA VAL A 177 -2.31 -12.13 -7.77
C VAL A 177 -1.88 -11.76 -9.19
N GLU A 178 -1.03 -10.75 -9.35
CA GLU A 178 -0.49 -10.34 -10.65
C GLU A 178 0.28 -11.46 -11.34
N ALA A 179 1.10 -12.21 -10.59
CA ALA A 179 1.83 -13.36 -11.13
C ALA A 179 0.89 -14.47 -11.61
N VAL A 180 -0.17 -14.78 -10.84
CA VAL A 180 -1.18 -15.77 -11.22
C VAL A 180 -1.96 -15.32 -12.46
N VAL A 181 -2.38 -14.04 -12.51
CA VAL A 181 -3.09 -13.46 -13.65
C VAL A 181 -2.21 -13.51 -14.90
N ARG A 182 -0.93 -13.11 -14.80
CA ARG A 182 0.03 -13.18 -15.90
C ARG A 182 0.21 -14.60 -16.43
N ALA A 183 0.44 -15.56 -15.53
CA ALA A 183 0.58 -16.97 -15.90
C ALA A 183 -0.69 -17.53 -16.55
N ALA A 184 -1.87 -17.12 -16.08
CA ALA A 184 -3.15 -17.51 -16.69
C ALA A 184 -3.30 -16.88 -18.09
N VAL A 185 -2.97 -15.60 -18.25
CA VAL A 185 -2.98 -14.92 -19.56
C VAL A 185 -2.02 -15.61 -20.52
N GLU A 186 -0.79 -15.94 -20.11
CA GLU A 186 0.16 -16.66 -20.98
C GLU A 186 -0.33 -18.06 -21.39
N LYS A 187 -1.01 -18.76 -20.48
CA LYS A 187 -1.54 -20.11 -20.72
C LYS A 187 -2.77 -20.12 -21.63
N PHE A 188 -3.64 -19.13 -21.51
CA PHE A 188 -4.95 -19.09 -22.18
C PHE A 188 -5.05 -17.99 -23.25
N ALA A 189 -4.02 -17.17 -23.43
CA ALA A 189 -3.92 -16.30 -24.59
C ALA A 189 -3.96 -17.18 -25.84
N PRO A 190 -4.88 -16.94 -26.78
CA PRO A 190 -4.82 -17.61 -28.05
C PRO A 190 -3.44 -17.35 -28.64
N ARG A 191 -2.74 -18.42 -29.07
CA ARG A 191 -1.63 -18.29 -30.01
C ARG A 191 -2.25 -17.75 -31.30
N VAL A 192 -2.42 -16.43 -31.38
CA VAL A 192 -2.78 -15.77 -32.62
C VAL A 192 -1.56 -15.97 -33.50
N PRO A 193 -1.63 -16.77 -34.58
CA PRO A 193 -0.55 -16.77 -35.55
C PRO A 193 -0.41 -15.32 -36.01
N SER A 194 0.81 -14.79 -35.95
CA SER A 194 1.11 -13.46 -36.47
C SER A 194 0.59 -13.40 -37.91
N ALA A 195 -0.55 -12.74 -38.12
CA ALA A 195 -1.02 -12.46 -39.46
C ALA A 195 0.07 -11.61 -40.14
N PRO A 196 0.44 -11.89 -41.40
CA PRO A 196 1.41 -11.07 -42.09
C PRO A 196 0.91 -9.62 -42.06
N SER A 197 1.78 -8.70 -41.64
CA SER A 197 1.49 -7.27 -41.61
C SER A 197 1.29 -6.78 -43.04
N SER A 198 0.07 -6.89 -43.56
CA SER A 198 -0.35 -6.13 -44.73
C SER A 198 -0.77 -4.75 -44.25
N SER A 199 0.16 -3.82 -44.33
CA SER A 199 -0.04 -2.40 -44.10
C SER A 199 -0.80 -1.78 -45.27
N THR A 200 -2.09 -2.11 -45.43
CA THR A 200 -2.99 -1.30 -46.27
C THR A 200 -4.42 -1.39 -45.72
N PRO A 201 -4.98 -0.30 -45.17
CA PRO A 201 -6.40 -0.25 -44.86
C PRO A 201 -7.24 -0.49 -46.13
N PRO A 202 -8.37 -1.21 -46.07
CA PRO A 202 -9.24 -1.38 -47.22
C PRO A 202 -9.69 -0.03 -47.76
N ALA A 203 -9.52 0.19 -49.07
CA ALA A 203 -9.75 1.46 -49.78
C ALA A 203 -11.21 1.98 -49.79
N ARG A 204 -12.11 1.44 -48.96
CA ARG A 204 -13.53 1.79 -48.92
C ARG A 204 -14.00 2.54 -47.68
N TRP A 205 -13.10 2.94 -46.79
CA TRP A 205 -13.48 3.82 -45.67
C TRP A 205 -13.55 5.32 -46.02
N GLY A 206 -13.26 5.69 -47.27
CA GLY A 206 -13.21 7.08 -47.74
C GLY A 206 -14.56 7.72 -48.09
N ALA A 207 -15.67 6.98 -48.08
CA ALA A 207 -16.96 7.46 -48.61
C ALA A 207 -18.12 7.53 -47.59
N MET A 208 -17.82 7.66 -46.29
CA MET A 208 -18.82 8.03 -45.26
C MET A 208 -18.30 9.15 -44.35
N ARG A 209 -17.59 10.13 -44.94
CA ARG A 209 -17.36 11.44 -44.34
C ARG A 209 -18.30 12.46 -44.98
N GLU A 210 -19.59 12.19 -44.93
CA GLU A 210 -20.56 13.27 -44.96
C GLU A 210 -20.87 13.66 -43.53
N HIS A 211 -20.69 14.95 -43.27
CA HIS A 211 -21.00 15.60 -42.01
C HIS A 211 -22.43 15.27 -41.58
N ALA A 212 -22.58 14.45 -40.54
CA ALA A 212 -23.64 14.68 -39.58
C ALA A 212 -23.05 15.58 -38.50
N GLU A 213 -23.18 16.89 -38.71
CA GLU A 213 -23.28 17.83 -37.60
C GLU A 213 -24.47 17.40 -36.74
N LEU A 214 -24.24 16.45 -35.83
CA LEU A 214 -25.08 16.27 -34.67
C LEU A 214 -24.43 17.11 -33.58
N GLY A 215 -24.89 18.36 -33.48
CA GLY A 215 -24.65 19.20 -32.32
C GLY A 215 -24.94 18.42 -31.03
N GLY A 216 -24.27 18.80 -29.95
CA GLY A 216 -24.26 18.11 -28.66
C GLY A 216 -25.64 17.68 -28.16
N GLY A 217 -26.07 16.50 -28.59
CA GLY A 217 -27.30 15.85 -28.21
C GLY A 217 -26.96 14.45 -27.76
N GLU A 218 -27.50 14.07 -26.60
CA GLU A 218 -27.46 12.72 -26.05
C GLU A 218 -27.60 11.66 -27.15
N VAL A 219 -26.91 10.53 -27.01
CA VAL A 219 -27.24 9.35 -27.82
C VAL A 219 -28.67 8.97 -27.45
N ALA A 220 -29.64 9.43 -28.25
CA ALA A 220 -31.04 9.14 -28.02
C ALA A 220 -31.24 7.63 -28.12
N LEU A 221 -32.04 7.05 -27.22
CA LEU A 221 -32.31 5.61 -27.14
C LEU A 221 -32.66 4.99 -28.51
N ALA A 222 -33.37 5.74 -29.37
CA ALA A 222 -33.72 5.31 -30.73
C ALA A 222 -32.49 5.04 -31.62
N LEU A 223 -31.43 5.84 -31.52
CA LEU A 223 -30.17 5.60 -32.24
C LEU A 223 -29.44 4.38 -31.67
N ALA A 224 -29.40 4.25 -30.33
CA ALA A 224 -28.79 3.09 -29.67
C ALA A 224 -29.47 1.78 -30.08
N GLN A 225 -30.80 1.76 -30.18
CA GLN A 225 -31.57 0.60 -30.64
C GLN A 225 -31.26 0.23 -32.10
N ARG A 226 -31.13 1.22 -33.00
CA ARG A 226 -30.73 0.98 -34.39
C ARG A 226 -29.33 0.40 -34.50
N LEU A 227 -28.38 0.90 -33.71
CA LEU A 227 -27.02 0.38 -33.66
C LEU A 227 -26.99 -1.06 -33.14
N ALA A 228 -27.76 -1.36 -32.09
CA ALA A 228 -27.86 -2.72 -31.56
C ALA A 228 -28.47 -3.70 -32.57
N ALA A 229 -29.52 -3.30 -33.29
CA ALA A 229 -30.13 -4.13 -34.33
C ALA A 229 -29.15 -4.46 -35.47
N ALA A 230 -28.41 -3.46 -35.95
CA ALA A 230 -27.39 -3.67 -36.99
C ALA A 230 -26.23 -4.56 -36.51
N ALA A 231 -25.81 -4.38 -35.25
CA ALA A 231 -24.78 -5.21 -34.64
C ALA A 231 -25.25 -6.66 -34.45
N GLU A 232 -26.52 -6.88 -34.08
CA GLU A 232 -27.14 -8.21 -33.96
C GLU A 232 -27.22 -8.92 -35.32
N GLU A 233 -27.62 -8.23 -36.39
CA GLU A 233 -27.65 -8.80 -37.74
C GLU A 233 -26.24 -9.25 -38.17
N ARG A 234 -25.23 -8.42 -37.90
CA ARG A 234 -23.83 -8.76 -38.18
C ARG A 234 -23.33 -9.93 -37.33
N ALA A 235 -23.71 -9.96 -36.05
CA ALA A 235 -23.39 -11.05 -35.13
C ALA A 235 -23.97 -12.39 -35.59
N ALA A 236 -25.24 -12.37 -36.03
CA ALA A 236 -25.93 -13.52 -36.57
C ALA A 236 -25.25 -14.02 -37.85
N ALA A 237 -24.87 -13.12 -38.77
CA ALA A 237 -24.13 -13.47 -39.98
C ALA A 237 -22.75 -14.09 -39.69
N MET A 238 -22.12 -13.72 -38.57
CA MET A 238 -20.85 -14.30 -38.12
C MET A 238 -21.03 -15.60 -37.30
N GLY A 239 -22.25 -15.93 -36.89
CA GLY A 239 -22.53 -17.07 -36.00
C GLY A 239 -22.00 -16.90 -34.58
N VAL A 240 -21.77 -15.66 -34.13
CA VAL A 240 -21.19 -15.37 -32.80
C VAL A 240 -22.18 -14.53 -31.98
N PRO A 241 -22.86 -15.09 -30.97
CA PRO A 241 -23.77 -14.33 -30.12
C PRO A 241 -22.99 -13.35 -29.23
N MET A 242 -23.45 -12.10 -29.16
CA MET A 242 -22.73 -11.03 -28.45
C MET A 242 -23.63 -10.25 -27.48
N VAL A 243 -22.96 -9.48 -26.61
CA VAL A 243 -23.58 -8.42 -25.81
C VAL A 243 -23.14 -7.09 -26.39
N ILE A 244 -24.10 -6.23 -26.70
CA ILE A 244 -23.89 -4.90 -27.27
C ILE A 244 -24.22 -3.88 -26.19
N ALA A 245 -23.28 -3.00 -25.88
CA ALA A 245 -23.47 -1.91 -24.92
C ALA A 245 -23.27 -0.57 -25.62
N VAL A 246 -24.15 0.38 -25.33
CA VAL A 246 -24.08 1.77 -25.83
C VAL A 246 -24.10 2.71 -24.63
N VAL A 247 -23.19 3.68 -24.62
CA VAL A 247 -23.08 4.70 -23.58
C VAL A 247 -23.28 6.10 -24.18
N ASP A 248 -23.70 7.06 -23.35
CA ASP A 248 -23.77 8.47 -23.73
C ASP A 248 -22.36 9.13 -23.69
N THR A 249 -22.31 10.42 -23.98
CA THR A 249 -21.04 11.19 -23.96
C THR A 249 -20.41 11.27 -22.57
N ALA A 250 -21.20 11.17 -21.50
CA ALA A 250 -20.72 11.14 -20.12
C ALA A 250 -20.30 9.71 -19.67
N GLY A 251 -20.50 8.69 -20.51
CA GLY A 251 -20.19 7.30 -20.21
C GLY A 251 -21.29 6.56 -19.47
N ASN A 252 -22.49 7.13 -19.32
CA ASN A 252 -23.62 6.43 -18.70
C ASN A 252 -24.23 5.43 -19.69
N PRO A 253 -24.69 4.26 -19.21
CA PRO A 253 -25.32 3.26 -20.08
C PRO A 253 -26.65 3.77 -20.63
N VAL A 254 -26.77 3.74 -21.96
CA VAL A 254 -28.00 4.05 -22.70
C VAL A 254 -28.73 2.76 -23.09
N LEU A 255 -27.98 1.73 -23.49
CA LEU A 255 -28.54 0.45 -23.90
C LEU A 255 -27.58 -0.70 -23.57
N LEU A 256 -28.13 -1.79 -23.06
CA LEU A 256 -27.47 -3.09 -22.97
C LEU A 256 -28.35 -4.14 -23.65
N HIS A 257 -27.90 -4.62 -24.81
CA HIS A 257 -28.60 -5.61 -25.61
C HIS A 257 -27.86 -6.94 -25.57
N ARG A 258 -28.55 -8.00 -25.16
CA ARG A 258 -27.96 -9.33 -24.99
C ARG A 258 -28.61 -10.31 -25.97
N MET A 259 -27.81 -10.89 -26.85
CA MET A 259 -28.27 -11.99 -27.69
C MET A 259 -28.38 -13.30 -26.91
N PRO A 260 -29.38 -14.16 -27.20
CA PRO A 260 -29.42 -15.52 -26.66
C PRO A 260 -28.13 -16.29 -26.97
N GLY A 261 -27.63 -17.05 -25.98
CA GLY A 261 -26.39 -17.82 -26.13
C GLY A 261 -25.09 -17.02 -25.95
N SER A 262 -25.16 -15.71 -25.67
CA SER A 262 -23.96 -14.92 -25.34
C SER A 262 -23.33 -15.39 -24.02
N LEU A 263 -22.00 -15.30 -23.92
CA LEU A 263 -21.27 -15.58 -22.68
C LEU A 263 -21.73 -14.66 -21.55
N LEU A 264 -21.89 -15.21 -20.34
CA LEU A 264 -22.34 -14.43 -19.17
C LEU A 264 -21.35 -13.32 -18.79
N ALA A 265 -20.04 -13.58 -18.89
CA ALA A 265 -19.00 -12.60 -18.64
C ALA A 265 -19.10 -11.37 -19.57
N SER A 266 -19.70 -11.52 -20.77
CA SER A 266 -19.87 -10.41 -21.71
C SER A 266 -20.82 -9.32 -21.19
N LEU A 267 -21.66 -9.61 -20.19
CA LEU A 267 -22.53 -8.62 -19.55
C LEU A 267 -21.74 -7.58 -18.74
N GLU A 268 -20.57 -7.95 -18.21
CA GLU A 268 -19.68 -7.02 -17.52
C GLU A 268 -18.63 -6.42 -18.47
N ILE A 269 -18.15 -7.21 -19.44
CA ILE A 269 -17.10 -6.78 -20.36
C ILE A 269 -17.60 -5.74 -21.37
N ALA A 270 -18.80 -5.90 -21.93
CA ALA A 270 -19.29 -5.01 -22.98
C ALA A 270 -19.51 -3.57 -22.48
N PRO A 271 -20.15 -3.32 -21.31
CA PRO A 271 -20.26 -1.97 -20.75
C PRO A 271 -18.91 -1.32 -20.49
N ASN A 272 -17.96 -2.06 -19.89
CA ASN A 272 -16.63 -1.53 -19.58
C ASN A 272 -15.86 -1.17 -20.86
N LYS A 273 -15.97 -1.98 -21.92
CA LYS A 273 -15.35 -1.66 -23.21
C LYS A 273 -15.98 -0.42 -23.86
N ALA A 274 -17.30 -0.28 -23.80
CA ALA A 274 -18.00 0.88 -24.33
C ALA A 274 -17.59 2.17 -23.59
N TRP A 275 -17.50 2.11 -22.26
CA TRP A 275 -17.02 3.21 -21.43
C TRP A 275 -15.58 3.59 -21.78
N THR A 276 -14.65 2.62 -21.83
CA THR A 276 -13.25 2.86 -22.19
C THR A 276 -13.13 3.48 -23.58
N ALA A 277 -13.90 2.98 -24.56
CA ALA A 277 -13.86 3.56 -25.90
C ALA A 277 -14.31 5.02 -25.94
N ASN A 278 -15.35 5.37 -25.15
CA ASN A 278 -15.82 6.75 -25.01
C ASN A 278 -14.79 7.63 -24.28
N ALA A 279 -14.24 7.15 -23.17
CA ALA A 279 -13.28 7.89 -22.33
C ALA A 279 -12.01 8.29 -23.10
N PHE A 280 -11.49 7.38 -23.92
CA PHE A 280 -10.28 7.62 -24.71
C PHE A 280 -10.54 8.08 -26.15
N ARG A 281 -11.82 8.25 -26.53
CA ARG A 281 -12.26 8.58 -27.90
C ARG A 281 -11.60 7.70 -28.97
N ASN A 282 -11.38 6.43 -28.65
CA ASN A 282 -10.65 5.49 -29.49
C ASN A 282 -11.18 4.07 -29.27
N THR A 283 -10.97 3.16 -30.21
CA THR A 283 -11.43 1.77 -30.04
C THR A 283 -10.57 1.04 -29.01
N THR A 284 -11.18 0.16 -28.21
CA THR A 284 -10.44 -0.64 -27.23
C THR A 284 -9.37 -1.54 -27.88
N ALA A 285 -9.55 -1.89 -29.16
CA ALA A 285 -8.55 -2.65 -29.92
C ALA A 285 -7.29 -1.81 -30.22
N ALA A 286 -7.45 -0.52 -30.51
CA ALA A 286 -6.33 0.39 -30.75
C ALA A 286 -5.57 0.76 -29.46
N LEU A 287 -6.25 0.77 -28.30
CA LEU A 287 -5.62 1.08 -27.01
C LEU A 287 -4.71 -0.05 -26.50
N GLY A 288 -4.95 -1.29 -26.89
CA GLY A 288 -4.10 -2.42 -26.48
C GLY A 288 -2.73 -2.49 -27.17
N ALA A 289 -2.45 -1.59 -28.12
CA ALA A 289 -1.19 -1.51 -28.85
C ALA A 289 -0.32 -0.30 -28.43
N LEU A 290 -0.79 0.50 -27.46
CA LEU A 290 -0.03 1.56 -26.79
C LEU A 290 0.70 0.99 -25.56
#